data_AF-A0A852UK73-F1
#
_entry.id   AF-A0A852UK73-F1
#
_cell.length_a   1.000
_cell.length_b   1.000
_cell.length_c   1.000
_cell.angle_alpha   90.00
_cell.angle_beta   90.00
_cell.angle_gamma   90.00
#
_symmetry.space_group_name_H-M   'P 1'
#
loop_
_entity.id
_entity.type
_entity.pdbx_description
1 polymer ?
#
loop_
_entity_poly.entity_id
_entity_poly.type
_entity_poly.pdbx_seq_one_letter_code
_entity_poly.pdbx_strand_id
1 'polypeptide(L)'
;MFGLRDLVALITSAFIILPVVIFLRESGYFIVSGIFGVKNPRLTIGSGPRIFKFGIFDVRKYYHVYSWFSYDSLKRKNNFAYICIYLGPILANLTFAVTINALLANGMLQDYKTFWERFIFYAFYYVLFDAVPMITINGKPNNGMIIYEMLRYGKRTDYNNDPFIPATSDVEEQYQEDMQLIKELDEVVEEKELKNREDIQNLKKELKKKGKDVDK
;
A
#
# COMPACT_ATOMS: atom_id res chain seq x y z
N MET A 1 -11.30 20.86 21.94
CA MET A 1 -9.89 21.22 21.61
C MET A 1 -9.11 19.92 21.52
N PHE A 2 -8.21 19.79 20.56
CA PHE A 2 -7.41 18.57 20.37
C PHE A 2 -6.46 18.36 21.55
N GLY A 3 -6.60 17.24 22.26
CA GLY A 3 -5.80 16.92 23.45
C GLY A 3 -4.81 15.77 23.24
N LEU A 4 -4.01 15.46 24.27
CA LEU A 4 -3.05 14.34 24.23
C LEU A 4 -3.73 12.98 24.01
N ARG A 5 -4.94 12.80 24.55
CA ARG A 5 -5.73 11.58 24.33
C ARG A 5 -6.13 11.43 22.86
N ASP A 6 -6.43 12.54 22.18
CA ASP A 6 -6.77 12.58 20.75
C ASP A 6 -5.53 12.32 19.89
N LEU A 7 -4.35 12.76 20.33
CA LEU A 7 -3.08 12.46 19.68
C LEU A 7 -2.74 10.97 19.72
N VAL A 8 -2.84 10.34 20.90
CA VAL A 8 -2.61 8.88 21.03
C VAL A 8 -3.60 8.11 20.15
N ALA A 9 -4.86 8.52 20.18
CA ALA A 9 -5.92 8.02 19.33
C ALA A 9 -5.61 8.12 17.82
N LEU A 10 -5.07 9.26 17.39
CA LEU A 10 -4.64 9.47 16.00
C LEU A 10 -3.49 8.54 15.62
N ILE A 11 -2.47 8.41 16.49
CA ILE A 11 -1.33 7.52 16.27
C ILE A 11 -1.79 6.06 16.15
N THR A 12 -2.64 5.60 17.06
CA THR A 12 -3.25 4.25 16.99
C THR A 12 -4.04 4.08 15.68
N SER A 13 -4.75 5.12 15.25
CA SER A 13 -5.53 5.04 14.01
C SER A 13 -4.63 4.93 12.79
N ALA A 14 -3.60 5.78 12.69
CA ALA A 14 -2.70 5.84 11.54
C ALA A 14 -1.80 4.61 11.41
N PHE A 15 -1.29 4.07 12.53
CA PHE A 15 -0.29 3.00 12.50
C PHE A 15 -0.84 1.60 12.81
N ILE A 16 -2.05 1.48 13.35
CA ILE A 16 -2.64 0.18 13.69
C ILE A 16 -3.96 -0.02 12.96
N ILE A 17 -4.95 0.84 13.17
CA ILE A 17 -6.29 0.63 12.60
C ILE A 17 -6.24 0.68 11.07
N LEU A 18 -5.64 1.73 10.51
CA LEU A 18 -5.61 1.94 9.07
C LEU A 18 -4.85 0.82 8.32
N PRO A 19 -3.63 0.40 8.74
CA PRO A 19 -2.95 -0.72 8.10
C PRO A 19 -3.72 -2.04 8.19
N VAL A 20 -4.40 -2.31 9.30
CA VAL A 20 -5.24 -3.52 9.44
C VAL A 20 -6.44 -3.45 8.49
N VAL A 21 -7.13 -2.31 8.38
CA VAL A 21 -8.25 -2.15 7.44
C VAL A 21 -7.78 -2.31 5.99
N ILE A 22 -6.64 -1.74 5.63
CA ILE A 22 -6.05 -1.89 4.29
C ILE A 22 -5.67 -3.36 4.04
N PHE A 23 -5.08 -4.05 5.02
CA PHE A 23 -4.78 -5.47 4.91
C PHE A 23 -6.04 -6.30 4.65
N LEU A 24 -7.13 -6.04 5.39
CA LEU A 24 -8.40 -6.73 5.19
C LEU A 24 -9.00 -6.42 3.82
N ARG A 25 -8.94 -5.17 3.36
CA ARG A 25 -9.31 -4.76 2.00
C ARG A 25 -8.60 -5.59 0.95
N GLU A 26 -7.27 -5.63 1.00
CA GLU A 26 -6.46 -6.35 0.01
C GLU A 26 -6.60 -7.88 0.13
N SER A 27 -6.87 -8.40 1.33
CA SER A 27 -7.20 -9.81 1.53
C SER A 27 -8.47 -10.22 0.76
N GLY A 28 -9.39 -9.29 0.51
CA GLY A 28 -10.57 -9.52 -0.32
C GLY A 28 -10.20 -9.93 -1.75
N TYR A 29 -9.17 -9.30 -2.33
CA TYR A 29 -8.64 -9.76 -3.62
C TYR A 29 -8.08 -11.16 -3.53
N PHE A 30 -7.28 -11.43 -2.51
CA PHE A 30 -6.65 -12.74 -2.33
C PHE A 30 -7.69 -13.87 -2.19
N ILE A 31 -8.71 -13.69 -1.35
CA ILE A 31 -9.75 -14.68 -1.12
C ILE A 31 -10.50 -14.99 -2.43
N VAL A 32 -10.95 -13.94 -3.13
CA VAL A 32 -11.75 -14.15 -4.35
C VAL A 32 -10.90 -14.69 -5.49
N SER A 33 -9.70 -14.16 -5.68
CA SER A 33 -8.79 -14.63 -6.73
C SER A 33 -8.39 -16.10 -6.54
N GLY A 34 -8.28 -16.57 -5.29
CA GLY A 34 -8.08 -17.99 -4.97
C GLY A 34 -9.17 -18.90 -5.52
N ILE A 35 -10.44 -18.46 -5.48
CA ILE A 35 -11.60 -19.20 -6.01
C ILE A 35 -11.54 -19.34 -7.54
N PHE A 36 -11.07 -18.29 -8.23
CA PHE A 36 -10.99 -18.28 -9.70
C PHE A 36 -9.68 -18.83 -10.28
N GLY A 37 -8.73 -19.21 -9.41
CA GLY A 37 -7.47 -19.85 -9.78
C GLY A 37 -6.50 -18.88 -10.43
N VAL A 38 -5.94 -17.97 -9.64
CA VAL A 38 -4.84 -17.08 -10.07
C VAL A 38 -3.48 -17.76 -9.99
N LYS A 39 -2.60 -17.38 -10.92
CA LYS A 39 -1.18 -17.77 -10.91
C LYS A 39 -0.36 -16.70 -10.21
N ASN A 40 0.51 -17.14 -9.30
CA ASN A 40 1.47 -16.29 -8.58
C ASN A 40 0.82 -15.08 -7.86
N PRO A 41 -0.20 -15.28 -7.02
CA PRO A 41 -0.79 -14.20 -6.25
C PRO A 41 0.22 -13.64 -5.24
N ARG A 42 0.18 -12.33 -5.05
CA ARG A 42 0.97 -11.65 -4.03
C ARG A 42 0.17 -10.55 -3.37
N LEU A 43 0.21 -10.57 -2.05
CA LEU A 43 -0.30 -9.53 -1.19
C LEU A 43 0.88 -8.73 -0.64
N THR A 44 1.03 -7.50 -1.11
CA THR A 44 2.11 -6.60 -0.68
C THR A 44 1.59 -5.58 0.31
N ILE A 45 2.22 -5.52 1.49
CA ILE A 45 1.90 -4.58 2.56
C ILE A 45 3.09 -3.63 2.74
N GLY A 46 2.85 -2.35 2.52
CA GLY A 46 3.81 -1.27 2.61
C GLY A 46 4.47 -0.90 1.30
N SER A 47 5.41 0.03 1.38
CA SER A 47 6.27 0.45 0.26
C SER A 47 7.75 0.42 0.64
N GLY A 48 8.62 0.61 -0.36
CA GLY A 48 10.08 0.63 -0.18
C GLY A 48 10.71 -0.77 -0.10
N PRO A 49 11.90 -0.88 0.53
CA PRO A 49 12.64 -2.13 0.66
C PRO A 49 11.85 -3.21 1.39
N ARG A 50 11.98 -4.45 0.92
CA ARG A 50 11.34 -5.63 1.52
C ARG A 50 12.00 -5.95 2.87
N ILE A 51 11.19 -6.10 3.91
CA ILE A 51 11.64 -6.62 5.21
C ILE A 51 11.69 -8.14 5.13
N PHE A 52 10.56 -8.76 4.77
CA PHE A 52 10.46 -10.20 4.59
C PHE A 52 9.39 -10.54 3.56
N LYS A 53 9.57 -11.69 2.91
CA LYS A 53 8.59 -12.29 2.01
C LYS A 53 8.39 -13.74 2.41
N PHE A 54 7.14 -14.11 2.66
CA PHE A 54 6.76 -15.47 3.03
C PHE A 54 5.59 -15.93 2.17
N GLY A 55 5.86 -16.86 1.24
CA GLY A 55 4.88 -17.32 0.27
C GLY A 55 4.31 -16.17 -0.56
N ILE A 56 3.01 -15.95 -0.41
CA ILE A 56 2.24 -14.89 -1.09
C ILE A 56 2.36 -13.52 -0.42
N PHE A 57 2.85 -13.45 0.82
CA PHE A 57 2.90 -12.21 1.60
C PHE A 57 4.24 -11.53 1.40
N ASP A 58 4.22 -10.24 1.07
CA ASP A 58 5.39 -9.38 0.87
C ASP A 58 5.27 -8.16 1.78
N VAL A 59 6.06 -8.09 2.85
CA VAL A 59 6.01 -7.01 3.84
C VAL A 59 7.21 -6.09 3.67
N ARG A 60 6.92 -4.79 3.48
CA ARG A 60 7.91 -3.76 3.17
C ARG A 60 8.08 -2.77 4.33
N LYS A 61 9.20 -2.04 4.31
CA LYS A 61 9.64 -1.14 5.39
C LYS A 61 8.56 -0.14 5.81
N TYR A 62 7.88 0.46 4.85
CA TYR A 62 6.86 1.48 5.09
C TYR A 62 5.44 0.88 5.04
N TYR A 63 5.16 -0.07 5.94
CA TYR A 63 3.92 -0.86 5.98
C TYR A 63 2.61 -0.03 6.05
N HIS A 64 2.66 1.17 6.62
CA HIS A 64 1.49 2.02 6.86
C HIS A 64 1.08 2.88 5.67
N VAL A 65 1.90 2.94 4.61
CA VAL A 65 1.73 3.93 3.52
C VAL A 65 0.84 3.40 2.39
N TYR A 66 1.09 2.17 1.96
CA TYR A 66 0.46 1.63 0.76
C TYR A 66 0.33 0.11 0.86
N SER A 67 -0.60 -0.49 0.15
CA SER A 67 -0.68 -1.95 -0.03
C SER A 67 -1.35 -2.25 -1.35
N TRP A 68 -1.03 -3.38 -1.93
CA TRP A 68 -1.62 -3.80 -3.20
C TRP A 68 -1.57 -5.31 -3.38
N PHE A 69 -2.47 -5.79 -4.22
CA PHE A 69 -2.49 -7.15 -4.71
C PHE A 69 -1.94 -7.23 -6.15
N SER A 70 -1.21 -8.29 -6.47
CA SER A 70 -0.72 -8.59 -7.82
C SER A 70 -0.91 -10.08 -8.15
N TYR A 71 -1.09 -10.41 -9.43
CA TYR A 71 -1.10 -11.79 -9.91
C TYR A 71 -0.77 -11.86 -11.41
N ASP A 72 -0.14 -12.94 -11.88
CA ASP A 72 0.35 -13.02 -13.26
C ASP A 72 -0.77 -13.31 -14.27
N SER A 73 -1.67 -14.22 -13.91
CA SER A 73 -2.76 -14.61 -14.81
C SER A 73 -3.92 -15.25 -14.06
N LEU A 74 -5.10 -15.14 -14.67
CA LEU A 74 -6.34 -15.74 -14.19
C LEU A 74 -6.70 -16.94 -15.06
N LYS A 75 -6.94 -18.12 -14.46
CA LYS A 75 -7.32 -19.34 -15.20
C LYS A 75 -8.67 -19.20 -15.90
N ARG A 76 -9.63 -18.50 -15.28
CA ARG A 76 -10.97 -18.25 -15.82
C ARG A 76 -11.14 -16.78 -16.18
N LYS A 77 -10.84 -16.41 -17.42
CA LYS A 77 -10.98 -15.04 -17.93
C LYS A 77 -12.40 -14.79 -18.42
N ASN A 78 -13.28 -14.36 -17.51
CA ASN A 78 -14.60 -13.87 -17.88
C ASN A 78 -14.96 -12.63 -17.05
N ASN A 79 -15.89 -11.81 -17.56
CA ASN A 79 -16.29 -10.56 -16.91
C ASN A 79 -16.78 -10.78 -15.48
N PHE A 80 -17.46 -11.90 -15.23
CA PHE A 80 -17.93 -12.27 -13.90
C PHE A 80 -16.78 -12.45 -12.91
N ALA A 81 -15.70 -13.14 -13.29
CA ALA A 81 -14.54 -13.31 -12.43
C ALA A 81 -13.87 -11.97 -12.12
N TYR A 82 -13.76 -11.06 -13.10
CA TYR A 82 -13.26 -9.71 -12.86
C TYR A 82 -14.17 -8.94 -11.89
N ILE A 83 -15.49 -8.94 -12.10
CA ILE A 83 -16.45 -8.31 -11.19
C ILE A 83 -16.26 -8.85 -9.76
N CYS A 84 -16.20 -10.18 -9.59
CA CYS A 84 -16.01 -10.78 -8.28
C CYS A 84 -14.68 -10.37 -7.64
N ILE A 85 -13.58 -10.37 -8.39
CA ILE A 85 -12.25 -9.99 -7.88
C ILE A 85 -12.28 -8.55 -7.36
N TYR A 86 -12.83 -7.59 -8.11
CA TYR A 86 -12.92 -6.18 -7.67
C TYR A 86 -13.98 -5.93 -6.60
N LEU A 87 -14.98 -6.81 -6.50
CA LEU A 87 -15.97 -6.78 -5.44
C LEU A 87 -15.43 -7.36 -4.13
N GLY A 88 -14.41 -8.21 -4.18
CA GLY A 88 -13.76 -8.83 -3.03
C GLY A 88 -13.37 -7.85 -1.92
N PRO A 89 -12.58 -6.79 -2.21
CA PRO A 89 -12.20 -5.78 -1.22
C PRO A 89 -13.39 -5.08 -0.55
N ILE A 90 -14.41 -4.74 -1.34
CA ILE A 90 -15.64 -4.09 -0.86
C ILE A 90 -16.36 -5.02 0.12
N LEU A 91 -16.59 -6.27 -0.28
CA LEU A 91 -17.31 -7.25 0.53
C LEU A 91 -16.52 -7.65 1.79
N ALA A 92 -15.20 -7.79 1.70
CA ALA A 92 -14.36 -8.10 2.84
C ALA A 92 -14.51 -7.03 3.92
N ASN A 93 -14.25 -5.77 3.60
CA ASN A 93 -14.37 -4.68 4.56
C ASN A 93 -15.80 -4.49 5.06
N LEU A 94 -16.79 -4.56 4.17
CA LEU A 94 -18.20 -4.44 4.55
C LEU A 94 -18.61 -5.53 5.54
N THR A 95 -18.19 -6.78 5.30
CA THR A 95 -18.48 -7.92 6.18
C THR A 95 -17.88 -7.70 7.56
N PHE A 96 -16.60 -7.29 7.66
CA PHE A 96 -15.98 -7.00 8.94
C PHE A 96 -16.63 -5.81 9.66
N ALA A 97 -16.91 -4.72 8.94
CA ALA A 97 -17.55 -3.54 9.51
C ALA A 97 -18.94 -3.86 10.09
N VAL A 98 -19.78 -4.55 9.32
CA VAL A 98 -21.13 -4.96 9.76
C VAL A 98 -21.05 -5.95 10.92
N THR A 99 -20.15 -6.92 10.88
CA THR A 99 -19.98 -7.92 11.95
C THR A 99 -19.58 -7.25 13.26
N ILE A 100 -18.56 -6.39 13.24
CA ILE A 100 -18.10 -5.69 14.46
C ILE A 100 -19.18 -4.73 14.97
N ASN A 101 -19.87 -4.03 14.07
CA ASN A 101 -20.99 -3.16 14.45
C ASN A 101 -22.12 -3.94 15.13
N ALA A 102 -22.46 -5.12 14.61
CA ALA A 102 -23.45 -6.01 15.23
C ALA A 102 -22.99 -6.51 16.61
N LEU A 103 -21.72 -6.88 16.77
CA LEU A 103 -21.16 -7.27 18.07
C LEU A 103 -21.26 -6.14 19.10
N LEU A 104 -20.89 -4.91 18.71
CA LEU A 104 -21.02 -3.72 19.57
C LEU A 104 -22.47 -3.43 19.96
N ALA A 105 -23.41 -3.56 19.01
CA ALA A 105 -24.83 -3.34 19.26
C ALA A 105 -25.41 -4.36 20.26
N ASN A 106 -24.84 -5.57 20.32
CA ASN A 106 -25.22 -6.61 21.28
C ASN A 106 -24.45 -6.52 22.61
N GLY A 107 -23.76 -5.41 22.89
CA GLY A 107 -23.04 -5.22 24.14
C GLY A 107 -21.72 -6.00 24.25
N MET A 108 -21.25 -6.61 23.17
CA MET A 108 -19.92 -7.21 23.11
C MET A 108 -18.88 -6.13 22.79
N LEU A 109 -17.59 -6.39 23.05
CA LEU A 109 -16.46 -5.52 22.69
C LEU A 109 -16.49 -4.08 23.28
N GLN A 110 -17.20 -3.86 24.39
CA GLN A 110 -17.40 -2.52 24.97
C GLN A 110 -16.12 -1.90 25.54
N ASP A 111 -15.20 -2.71 26.09
CA ASP A 111 -13.96 -2.24 26.72
C ASP A 111 -13.07 -1.41 25.78
N TYR A 112 -13.17 -1.69 24.47
CA TYR A 112 -12.42 -1.00 23.42
C TYR A 112 -13.34 -0.36 22.38
N LYS A 113 -14.55 0.06 22.79
CA LYS A 113 -15.58 0.61 21.89
C LYS A 113 -15.05 1.67 20.93
N THR A 114 -14.30 2.66 21.42
CA THR A 114 -13.73 3.72 20.58
C THR A 114 -12.76 3.21 19.51
N PHE A 115 -12.01 2.15 19.79
CA PHE A 115 -11.12 1.51 18.81
C PHE A 115 -11.95 0.87 17.69
N TRP A 116 -12.98 0.11 18.07
CA TRP A 116 -13.85 -0.60 17.13
C TRP A 116 -14.72 0.35 16.29
N GLU A 117 -15.25 1.43 16.87
CA GLU A 117 -15.98 2.46 16.15
C GLU A 117 -15.11 3.12 15.08
N ARG A 118 -13.85 3.42 15.38
CA ARG A 118 -12.90 3.95 14.40
C ARG A 118 -12.53 2.93 13.34
N PHE A 119 -12.34 1.67 13.74
CA PHE A 119 -12.12 0.59 12.79
C PHE A 119 -13.28 0.49 11.79
N ILE A 120 -14.53 0.48 12.28
CA ILE A 120 -15.74 0.47 11.46
C ILE A 120 -15.76 1.69 10.53
N PHE A 121 -15.45 2.89 11.06
CA PHE A 121 -15.39 4.11 10.27
C PHE A 121 -14.41 3.99 9.09
N TYR A 122 -13.17 3.56 9.34
CA TYR A 122 -12.18 3.40 8.26
C TYR A 122 -12.54 2.27 7.30
N ALA A 123 -13.13 1.17 7.78
CA ALA A 123 -13.61 0.09 6.92
C ALA A 123 -14.70 0.58 5.96
N PHE A 124 -15.69 1.33 6.46
CA PHE A 124 -16.72 1.95 5.61
C PHE A 124 -16.15 3.02 4.69
N TYR A 125 -15.18 3.82 5.17
CA TYR A 125 -14.50 4.82 4.34
C TYR A 125 -13.88 4.17 3.09
N TYR A 126 -13.17 3.04 3.25
CA TYR A 126 -12.63 2.31 2.11
C TYR A 126 -13.70 1.62 1.26
N VAL A 127 -14.78 1.12 1.86
CA VAL A 127 -15.93 0.61 1.10
C VAL A 127 -16.51 1.68 0.18
N LEU A 128 -16.68 2.91 0.68
CA LEU A 128 -17.16 4.03 -0.14
C LEU A 128 -16.17 4.38 -1.25
N PHE A 129 -14.88 4.46 -0.91
CA PHE A 129 -13.82 4.74 -1.87
C PHE A 129 -13.76 3.69 -2.99
N ASP A 130 -13.98 2.42 -2.67
CA ASP A 130 -13.98 1.34 -3.64
C ASP A 130 -15.29 1.21 -4.40
N ALA A 131 -16.45 1.48 -3.78
CA ALA A 131 -17.75 1.24 -4.38
C ALA A 131 -18.19 2.35 -5.34
N VAL A 132 -17.84 3.61 -5.05
CA VAL A 132 -18.24 4.76 -5.89
C VAL A 132 -17.40 4.76 -7.18
N PRO A 133 -18.00 4.61 -8.38
CA PRO A 133 -17.25 4.59 -9.63
C PRO A 133 -16.50 5.90 -9.89
N MET A 134 -15.18 5.84 -10.00
CA MET A 134 -14.35 7.00 -10.32
C MET A 134 -13.05 6.63 -11.06
N ILE A 135 -12.52 7.59 -11.82
CA ILE A 135 -11.15 7.56 -12.33
C ILE A 135 -10.27 8.32 -11.35
N THR A 136 -9.18 7.69 -10.92
CA THR A 136 -8.25 8.29 -9.96
C THR A 136 -7.27 9.25 -10.66
N ILE A 137 -6.53 10.06 -9.88
CA ILE A 137 -5.64 11.11 -10.42
C ILE A 137 -4.57 10.57 -11.38
N ASN A 138 -4.17 9.31 -11.23
CA ASN A 138 -3.21 8.65 -12.12
C ASN A 138 -3.85 8.11 -13.42
N GLY A 139 -5.12 8.43 -13.68
CA GLY A 139 -5.87 7.96 -14.86
C GLY A 139 -6.40 6.54 -14.74
N LYS A 140 -6.17 5.83 -13.63
CA LYS A 140 -6.63 4.45 -13.45
C LYS A 140 -8.02 4.38 -12.81
N PRO A 141 -8.90 3.46 -13.24
CA PRO A 141 -10.19 3.25 -12.62
C PRO A 141 -10.04 2.62 -11.23
N ASN A 142 -10.90 3.02 -10.28
CA ASN A 142 -11.04 2.30 -9.02
C ASN A 142 -11.91 1.04 -9.19
N ASN A 143 -12.04 0.25 -8.12
CA ASN A 143 -12.80 -1.01 -8.13
C ASN A 143 -14.24 -0.82 -8.63
N GLY A 144 -14.93 0.20 -8.15
CA GLY A 144 -16.32 0.51 -8.48
C GLY A 144 -16.48 0.87 -9.95
N MET A 145 -15.52 1.61 -10.53
CA MET A 145 -15.51 1.91 -11.96
C MET A 145 -15.31 0.65 -12.79
N ILE A 146 -14.41 -0.25 -12.38
CA ILE A 146 -14.19 -1.53 -13.08
C ILE A 146 -15.46 -2.38 -13.04
N ILE A 147 -16.08 -2.51 -11.86
CA ILE A 147 -17.34 -3.25 -11.70
C ILE A 147 -18.42 -2.64 -12.59
N TYR A 148 -18.57 -1.31 -12.58
CA TYR A 148 -19.54 -0.60 -13.41
C TYR A 148 -19.32 -0.86 -14.90
N GLU A 149 -18.08 -0.74 -15.40
CA GLU A 149 -17.76 -0.98 -16.80
C GLU A 149 -18.05 -2.42 -17.23
N MET A 150 -17.67 -3.40 -16.39
CA MET A 150 -17.94 -4.81 -16.67
C MET A 150 -19.44 -5.13 -16.67
N LEU A 151 -20.22 -4.52 -15.78
CA LEU A 151 -21.67 -4.71 -15.75
C LEU A 151 -22.38 -3.99 -16.90
N ARG A 152 -21.98 -2.75 -17.21
CA ARG A 152 -22.66 -1.91 -18.20
C ARG A 152 -22.27 -2.23 -19.64
N TYR A 153 -20.98 -2.47 -19.88
CA TYR A 153 -20.41 -2.62 -21.22
C TYR A 153 -19.84 -4.00 -21.50
N GLY A 154 -19.63 -4.83 -20.46
CA GLY A 154 -18.99 -6.13 -20.60
C GLY A 154 -17.52 -6.06 -21.03
N LYS A 155 -16.90 -4.89 -20.93
CA LYS A 155 -15.51 -4.64 -21.26
C LYS A 155 -15.05 -3.33 -20.62
N ARG A 156 -13.74 -3.16 -20.55
CA ARG A 156 -13.12 -1.92 -20.09
C ARG A 156 -13.35 -0.79 -21.10
N THR A 157 -13.52 0.44 -20.62
CA THR A 157 -13.73 1.62 -21.50
C THR A 157 -12.69 2.73 -21.37
N ASP A 158 -11.70 2.59 -20.50
CA ASP A 158 -10.63 3.56 -20.28
C ASP A 158 -9.54 3.60 -21.39
N TYR A 159 -9.69 2.82 -22.47
CA TYR A 159 -8.71 2.63 -23.55
C TYR A 159 -7.29 2.25 -23.08
N ASN A 160 -7.14 1.82 -21.83
CA ASN A 160 -5.87 1.40 -21.27
C ASN A 160 -5.67 -0.10 -21.48
N ASN A 161 -4.50 -0.47 -22.02
CA ASN A 161 -4.11 -1.86 -22.22
C ASN A 161 -3.45 -2.49 -21.00
N ASP A 162 -3.07 -1.68 -20.00
CA ASP A 162 -2.45 -2.17 -18.76
C ASP A 162 -3.40 -3.11 -18.03
N PRO A 163 -2.92 -4.20 -17.43
CA PRO A 163 -3.77 -5.01 -16.58
C PRO A 163 -4.23 -4.17 -15.37
N PHE A 164 -5.50 -4.33 -14.98
CA PHE A 164 -6.08 -3.56 -13.88
C PHE A 164 -5.36 -3.86 -12.55
N ILE A 165 -4.96 -5.12 -12.36
CA ILE A 165 -4.07 -5.56 -11.28
C ILE A 165 -2.75 -5.95 -11.96
N PRO A 166 -1.60 -5.39 -11.54
CA PRO A 166 -0.32 -5.65 -12.18
C PRO A 166 0.10 -7.12 -12.01
N ALA A 167 0.91 -7.62 -12.95
CA ALA A 167 1.47 -8.95 -12.85
C ALA A 167 2.51 -9.00 -11.72
N THR A 168 2.57 -10.13 -11.01
CA THR A 168 3.52 -10.30 -9.92
C THR A 168 4.96 -10.36 -10.43
N SER A 169 5.16 -10.89 -11.63
CA SER A 169 6.44 -10.84 -12.34
C SER A 169 6.91 -9.41 -12.61
N ASP A 170 6.06 -8.57 -13.22
CA ASP A 170 6.38 -7.18 -13.54
C ASP A 170 6.70 -6.37 -12.27
N VAL A 171 5.93 -6.59 -11.19
CA VAL A 171 6.17 -5.95 -9.90
C VAL A 171 7.50 -6.39 -9.27
N GLU A 172 7.91 -7.65 -9.47
CA GLU A 172 9.21 -8.12 -8.97
C GLU A 172 10.36 -7.56 -9.80
N GLU A 173 10.24 -7.52 -11.12
CA GLU A 173 11.23 -6.92 -12.02
C GLU A 173 11.45 -5.45 -11.68
N GLN A 174 10.38 -4.66 -11.64
CA GLN A 174 10.43 -3.25 -11.26
C GLN A 174 11.05 -3.06 -9.87
N TYR A 175 10.75 -3.94 -8.91
CA TYR A 175 11.39 -3.89 -7.61
C TYR A 175 12.90 -4.12 -7.66
N GLN A 176 13.39 -5.04 -8.50
CA GLN A 176 14.83 -5.27 -8.64
C GLN A 176 15.53 -4.06 -9.28
N GLU A 177 14.93 -3.46 -10.30
CA GLU A 177 15.42 -2.24 -10.94
C GLU A 177 15.50 -1.08 -9.94
N ASP A 178 14.41 -0.85 -9.19
CA ASP A 178 14.36 0.18 -8.14
C ASP A 178 15.46 -0.04 -7.09
N MET A 179 15.72 -1.29 -6.69
CA MET A 179 16.77 -1.60 -5.72
C MET A 179 18.19 -1.44 -6.29
N GLN A 180 18.39 -1.66 -7.59
CA GLN A 180 19.66 -1.39 -8.25
C GLN A 180 19.94 0.11 -8.30
N LEU A 181 18.95 0.90 -8.72
CA LEU A 181 19.04 2.36 -8.77
C LEU A 181 19.34 2.96 -7.38
N ILE A 182 18.69 2.45 -6.33
CA ILE A 182 18.97 2.91 -4.95
C ILE A 182 20.42 2.61 -4.55
N LYS A 183 20.94 1.42 -4.88
CA LYS A 183 22.35 1.09 -4.60
C LYS A 183 23.32 1.99 -5.35
N GLU A 184 23.09 2.22 -6.64
CA GLU A 184 23.91 3.12 -7.45
C GLU A 184 23.88 4.56 -6.89
N LEU A 185 22.72 5.02 -6.44
CA LEU A 185 22.59 6.32 -5.79
C LEU A 185 23.35 6.38 -4.47
N ASP A 186 23.27 5.33 -3.64
CA ASP A 186 23.99 5.26 -2.37
C ASP A 186 25.51 5.30 -2.61
N GLU A 187 26.03 4.57 -3.59
CA GLU A 187 27.45 4.60 -3.99
C GLU A 187 27.89 6.01 -4.44
N VAL A 188 27.10 6.67 -5.30
CA VAL A 188 27.39 8.05 -5.76
C VAL A 188 27.35 9.05 -4.60
N VAL A 189 26.46 8.87 -3.63
CA VAL A 189 26.39 9.72 -2.43
C VAL A 189 27.63 9.51 -1.57
N GLU A 190 28.03 8.26 -1.32
CA GLU A 190 29.25 7.94 -0.57
C GLU A 190 30.51 8.53 -1.22
N GLU A 191 30.66 8.40 -2.55
CA GLU A 191 31.79 9.00 -3.28
C GLU A 191 31.83 10.53 -3.15
N LYS A 192 30.68 11.20 -3.26
CA LYS A 192 30.58 12.66 -3.07
C LYS A 192 30.91 13.08 -1.64
N GLU A 193 30.45 12.32 -0.64
CA GLU A 193 30.77 12.60 0.76
C GLU A 193 32.27 12.43 1.04
N LEU A 194 32.89 11.39 0.48
CA LEU A 194 34.34 11.16 0.59
C LEU A 194 35.13 12.30 -0.05
N LYS A 195 34.78 12.69 -1.28
CA LYS A 195 35.44 13.80 -1.99
C LYS A 195 35.29 15.12 -1.23
N ASN A 196 34.09 15.43 -0.74
CA ASN A 196 33.86 16.63 0.07
C ASN A 196 34.72 16.63 1.36
N ARG A 197 34.89 15.47 2.02
CA ARG A 197 35.75 15.36 3.20
C ARG A 197 37.23 15.59 2.85
N GLU A 198 37.70 15.05 1.74
CA GLU A 198 39.07 15.27 1.26
C GLU A 198 39.33 16.75 0.92
N ASP A 199 38.40 17.39 0.21
CA ASP A 199 38.48 18.81 -0.14
C ASP A 199 38.52 19.69 1.12
N ILE A 200 37.67 19.42 2.11
CA ILE A 200 37.69 20.12 3.41
C ILE A 200 39.04 19.93 4.13
N GLN A 201 39.59 18.71 4.13
CA GLN A 201 40.89 18.45 4.76
C GLN A 201 42.03 19.18 4.05
N ASN A 202 42.01 19.23 2.72
CA ASN A 202 43.01 19.95 1.92
C ASN A 202 42.92 21.47 2.16
N LEU A 203 41.71 22.03 2.20
CA LEU A 203 41.48 23.45 2.51
C LEU A 203 41.97 23.80 3.93
N LYS A 204 41.70 22.95 4.92
CA LYS A 204 42.22 23.12 6.29
C LYS A 204 43.75 23.10 6.34
N LYS A 205 44.40 22.21 5.58
CA LYS A 205 45.87 22.16 5.47
C LYS A 205 46.43 23.44 4.84
N GLU A 206 45.80 23.97 3.80
CA GLU A 206 46.21 25.24 3.17
C GLU A 206 46.02 26.45 4.09
N LEU A 207 44.91 26.52 4.83
CA LEU A 207 44.66 27.60 5.78
C LEU A 207 45.65 27.59 6.94
N LYS A 208 46.00 26.40 7.47
CA LYS A 208 47.07 26.23 8.46
C LYS A 208 48.43 26.69 7.92
N LYS A 209 48.77 26.36 6.66
CA LYS A 209 50.01 26.86 6.00
C LYS A 209 50.03 28.38 5.83
N LYS A 210 48.87 29.03 5.68
CA LYS A 210 48.72 30.49 5.58
C LYS A 210 48.61 31.19 6.95
N GLY A 211 48.84 30.48 8.06
CA GLY A 211 48.85 31.05 9.41
C GLY A 211 47.48 31.49 9.93
N LYS A 212 46.38 31.03 9.32
CA LYS A 212 45.01 31.26 9.82
C LYS A 212 44.61 30.10 10.72
N ASP A 213 44.19 30.42 11.93
CA ASP A 213 43.70 29.43 12.90
C ASP A 213 42.29 28.96 12.48
N VAL A 214 42.10 27.65 12.31
CA VAL A 214 40.87 27.05 11.72
C VAL A 214 40.04 26.31 12.77
N ASP A 215 40.48 26.33 14.03
CA ASP A 215 39.91 25.56 15.14
C ASP A 215 39.24 26.46 16.22
N LYS A 216 38.82 27.69 15.87
CA LYS A 216 38.01 28.60 16.71
C LYS A 216 36.65 28.89 16.10
#